data_AF-A0A817PHE5-F1
#
_entry.id   AF-A0A817PHE5-F1
#
_cell.length_a   1.000
_cell.length_b   1.000
_cell.length_c   1.000
_cell.angle_alpha   90.00
_cell.angle_beta   90.00
_cell.angle_gamma   90.00
#
_symmetry.space_group_name_H-M   'P 1'
#
loop_
_entity.id
_entity.type
_entity.pdbx_description
1 polymer ?
#
loop_
_entity_poly.entity_id
_entity_poly.type
_entity_poly.pdbx_seq_one_letter_code
_entity_poly.pdbx_strand_id
1 'polypeptide(L)'
;MSTQTDNAESIVQPSTTLEIPSPQENKLTCGICESNITVTGTHLTCINDKCRKNTCSYCITKMINMFFAQPALNYPFQCGGCRTAFNNTCVERVIIDEKYYEQYVACMLPLYWSQECLNDDEEFVQCPFCPYLEIHTTDACPIQFLNCQHPDCGKRSCLLCSSMVQDEIDELTHASRCVEYHYRKRLIEEAITTGSLRQCPHCELAGIKDNNCTHMTCARCGGRWCYFCGKKEEDLDDDDNEYPNLSEHNNDWESDINRCPMYLYKVHVFDSRWPVDDDDCLEFFHRCQTLRNLNDILDLIGEESLDELNDRFGIIDACGYSIDDIKNEENRILIKYS
;
A
#
# COMPACT_ATOMS: atom_id res chain seq x y z
N MET A 1 -63.25 75.81 -2.33
CA MET A 1 -62.17 76.65 -1.77
C MET A 1 -61.77 76.03 -0.44
N SER A 2 -60.47 75.81 -0.23
CA SER A 2 -59.68 75.75 1.02
C SER A 2 -60.47 75.68 2.33
N THR A 3 -60.23 74.83 3.32
CA THR A 3 -59.02 74.36 4.05
C THR A 3 -59.64 73.63 5.27
N GLN A 4 -59.14 72.56 5.91
CA GLN A 4 -57.92 72.38 6.70
C GLN A 4 -58.18 71.13 7.58
N THR A 5 -57.12 70.35 7.85
CA THR A 5 -56.81 69.57 9.08
C THR A 5 -57.94 68.97 9.94
N ASP A 6 -57.88 67.66 10.22
CA ASP A 6 -57.45 67.19 11.55
C ASP A 6 -57.29 65.66 11.66
N ASN A 7 -56.28 65.30 12.46
CA ASN A 7 -55.86 63.98 12.90
C ASN A 7 -56.83 63.33 13.93
N ALA A 8 -56.69 62.00 14.07
CA ALA A 8 -56.90 61.13 15.25
C ALA A 8 -57.83 59.94 14.88
N GLU A 9 -57.30 58.76 14.56
CA GLU A 9 -56.73 57.71 15.43
C GLU A 9 -57.73 56.61 15.86
N SER A 10 -57.22 55.37 15.72
CA SER A 10 -57.67 54.09 16.30
C SER A 10 -58.83 53.40 15.55
N ILE A 11 -58.84 52.08 15.28
CA ILE A 11 -58.24 50.93 15.96
C ILE A 11 -57.92 49.80 14.95
N VAL A 12 -56.65 49.40 14.94
CA VAL A 12 -56.05 48.06 14.80
C VAL A 12 -56.89 46.90 14.24
N GLN A 13 -56.43 46.30 13.12
CA GLN A 13 -56.20 44.85 12.99
C GLN A 13 -54.97 44.59 12.11
N PRO A 14 -53.95 43.84 12.57
CA PRO A 14 -52.77 43.54 11.77
C PRO A 14 -53.02 42.29 10.90
N SER A 15 -52.84 42.46 9.59
CA SER A 15 -52.68 41.36 8.64
C SER A 15 -51.23 40.90 8.64
N THR A 16 -50.95 39.76 9.28
CA THR A 16 -49.69 39.03 9.12
C THR A 16 -49.97 37.78 8.30
N THR A 17 -49.63 37.86 7.01
CA THR A 17 -49.53 36.71 6.12
C THR A 17 -48.32 35.88 6.57
N LEU A 18 -48.55 34.65 7.02
CA LEU A 18 -47.51 33.70 7.40
C LEU A 18 -46.82 33.17 6.13
N GLU A 19 -45.54 33.46 5.97
CA GLU A 19 -44.65 32.77 5.03
C GLU A 19 -44.31 31.36 5.56
N ILE A 20 -44.46 30.35 4.70
CA ILE A 20 -44.13 28.96 4.99
C ILE A 20 -42.62 28.76 4.70
N PRO A 21 -41.80 28.24 5.64
CA PRO A 21 -40.38 28.00 5.38
C PRO A 21 -40.15 26.74 4.53
N SER A 22 -39.20 26.83 3.59
CA SER A 22 -38.71 25.70 2.79
C SER A 22 -37.96 24.65 3.63
N PRO A 23 -37.95 23.36 3.24
CA PRO A 23 -37.31 22.30 4.02
C PRO A 23 -35.79 22.45 4.02
N GLN A 24 -35.18 22.47 5.21
CA GLN A 24 -33.73 22.42 5.37
C GLN A 24 -33.23 21.00 5.02
N GLU A 25 -32.41 20.88 3.99
CA GLU A 25 -31.70 19.64 3.66
C GLU A 25 -30.71 19.30 4.79
N ASN A 26 -30.96 18.23 5.54
CA ASN A 26 -30.00 17.70 6.50
C ASN A 26 -28.73 17.29 5.75
N LYS A 27 -27.57 17.86 6.12
CA LYS A 27 -26.26 17.49 5.59
C LYS A 27 -25.57 16.56 6.57
N LEU A 28 -25.08 15.42 6.09
CA LEU A 28 -24.24 14.50 6.87
C LEU A 28 -22.76 14.88 6.68
N THR A 29 -21.88 14.44 7.57
CA THR A 29 -20.43 14.70 7.46
C THR A 29 -19.66 13.39 7.39
N CYS A 30 -18.67 13.34 6.49
CA CYS A 30 -17.78 12.20 6.35
C CYS A 30 -16.84 12.07 7.55
N GLY A 31 -16.77 10.89 8.16
CA GLY A 31 -15.90 10.59 9.28
C GLY A 31 -14.42 10.41 8.94
N ILE A 32 -14.06 10.43 7.65
CA ILE A 32 -12.69 10.24 7.14
C ILE A 32 -12.11 11.57 6.64
N CYS A 33 -12.82 12.24 5.73
CA CYS A 33 -12.32 13.46 5.07
C CYS A 33 -13.10 14.73 5.45
N GLU A 34 -14.06 14.63 6.38
CA GLU A 34 -14.85 15.76 6.91
C GLU A 34 -15.69 16.52 5.86
N SER A 35 -15.78 16.01 4.63
CA SER A 35 -16.64 16.57 3.59
C SER A 35 -18.13 16.38 3.89
N ASN A 36 -18.94 17.28 3.34
CA ASN A 36 -20.40 17.19 3.42
C ASN A 36 -20.93 16.08 2.50
N ILE A 37 -21.85 15.28 3.04
CA ILE A 37 -22.54 14.19 2.37
C ILE A 37 -24.00 14.59 2.20
N THR A 38 -24.49 14.51 0.97
CA THR A 38 -25.92 14.57 0.66
C THR A 38 -26.59 13.30 1.17
N VAL A 39 -27.63 13.42 2.00
CA VAL A 39 -28.34 12.26 2.61
C VAL A 39 -28.83 11.26 1.57
N THR A 40 -29.16 11.72 0.37
CA THR A 40 -29.63 10.88 -0.75
C THR A 40 -28.50 10.26 -1.58
N GLY A 41 -27.24 10.66 -1.35
CA GLY A 41 -26.08 10.15 -2.09
C GLY A 41 -25.55 8.85 -1.49
N THR A 42 -24.78 8.10 -2.29
CA THR A 42 -24.11 6.86 -1.86
C THR A 42 -23.16 7.12 -0.69
N HIS A 43 -23.42 6.49 0.45
CA HIS A 43 -22.57 6.55 1.64
C HIS A 43 -22.71 5.27 2.46
N LEU A 44 -21.69 4.97 3.27
CA LEU A 44 -21.72 3.88 4.25
C LEU A 44 -21.85 4.44 5.65
N THR A 45 -22.74 3.87 6.46
CA THR A 45 -22.89 4.23 7.88
C THR A 45 -22.29 3.14 8.75
N CYS A 46 -21.46 3.54 9.72
CA CYS A 46 -20.87 2.61 10.68
C CYS A 46 -21.96 1.93 11.53
N ILE A 47 -21.86 0.60 11.66
CA ILE A 47 -22.80 -0.21 12.46
C ILE A 47 -22.58 -0.07 13.97
N ASN A 48 -21.42 0.43 14.39
CA ASN A 48 -21.14 0.62 15.81
C ASN A 48 -21.97 1.81 16.33
N ASP A 49 -22.90 1.51 17.25
CA ASP A 49 -23.82 2.49 17.84
C ASP A 49 -23.12 3.66 18.54
N LYS A 50 -21.90 3.44 19.04
CA LYS A 50 -21.10 4.52 19.64
C LYS A 50 -20.41 5.41 18.60
N CYS A 51 -20.21 4.92 17.38
CA CYS A 51 -19.50 5.65 16.33
C CYS A 51 -20.46 6.34 15.36
N ARG A 52 -21.33 5.58 14.68
CA ARG A 52 -22.35 6.04 13.71
C ARG A 52 -21.84 7.04 12.64
N LYS A 53 -20.52 7.15 12.44
CA LYS A 53 -19.91 8.01 11.41
C LYS A 53 -20.27 7.50 10.02
N ASN A 54 -20.39 8.42 9.08
CA ASN A 54 -20.68 8.14 7.67
C ASN A 54 -19.40 8.22 6.84
N THR A 55 -19.29 7.43 5.79
CA THR A 55 -18.21 7.49 4.80
C THR A 55 -18.79 7.93 3.46
N CYS A 56 -18.27 9.01 2.88
CA CYS A 56 -18.74 9.54 1.60
C CYS A 56 -18.32 8.64 0.42
N SER A 57 -19.00 8.79 -0.71
CA SER A 57 -18.71 8.08 -1.96
C SER A 57 -17.23 8.13 -2.35
N TYR A 58 -16.61 9.32 -2.31
CA TYR A 58 -15.19 9.48 -2.65
C TYR A 58 -14.27 8.62 -1.78
N CYS A 59 -14.47 8.61 -0.46
CA CYS A 59 -13.69 7.78 0.44
C CYS A 59 -13.98 6.29 0.23
N ILE A 60 -15.22 5.92 -0.10
CA ILE A 60 -15.57 4.53 -0.44
C ILE A 60 -14.82 4.10 -1.70
N THR A 61 -14.78 4.91 -2.76
CA THR A 61 -14.00 4.60 -3.97
C THR A 61 -12.52 4.38 -3.64
N LYS A 62 -11.93 5.19 -2.75
CA LYS A 62 -10.56 4.98 -2.29
C LYS A 62 -10.39 3.66 -1.54
N MET A 63 -11.34 3.32 -0.65
CA MET A 63 -11.35 2.02 0.03
C MET A 63 -11.44 0.87 -0.97
N ILE A 64 -12.31 0.95 -1.97
CA ILE A 64 -12.47 -0.05 -3.04
C ILE A 64 -11.16 -0.23 -3.81
N ASN A 65 -10.51 0.86 -4.20
CA ASN A 65 -9.22 0.79 -4.90
C ASN A 65 -8.12 0.16 -4.03
N MET A 66 -8.08 0.48 -2.73
CA MET A 66 -7.15 -0.17 -1.79
C MET A 66 -7.46 -1.67 -1.64
N PHE A 67 -8.73 -2.04 -1.60
CA PHE A 67 -9.16 -3.43 -1.59
C PHE A 67 -8.71 -4.16 -2.85
N PHE A 68 -8.92 -3.63 -4.05
CA PHE A 68 -8.45 -4.28 -5.27
C PHE A 68 -6.92 -4.33 -5.39
N ALA A 69 -6.20 -3.38 -4.81
CA ALA A 69 -4.75 -3.41 -4.77
C ALA A 69 -4.21 -4.50 -3.82
N GLN A 70 -4.82 -4.68 -2.64
CA GLN A 70 -4.40 -5.65 -1.64
C GLN A 70 -5.62 -6.26 -0.91
N PRO A 71 -6.33 -7.21 -1.54
CA PRO A 71 -7.61 -7.72 -1.01
C PRO A 71 -7.49 -8.33 0.39
N ALA A 72 -6.47 -9.15 0.62
CA ALA A 72 -6.26 -9.86 1.90
C ALA A 72 -6.05 -8.92 3.10
N LEU A 73 -5.51 -7.72 2.89
CA LEU A 73 -5.23 -6.75 3.96
C LEU A 73 -6.37 -5.76 4.19
N ASN A 74 -7.25 -5.58 3.20
CA ASN A 74 -8.28 -4.55 3.21
C ASN A 74 -9.70 -5.12 3.28
N TYR A 75 -9.83 -6.44 3.41
CA TYR A 75 -11.07 -7.14 3.72
C TYR A 75 -11.15 -7.50 5.21
N PRO A 76 -12.31 -7.36 5.87
CA PRO A 76 -13.52 -6.68 5.40
C PRO A 76 -13.32 -5.15 5.37
N PHE A 77 -14.16 -4.41 4.65
CA PHE A 77 -14.13 -2.95 4.71
C PHE A 77 -14.45 -2.44 6.12
N GLN A 78 -13.61 -1.55 6.65
CA GLN A 78 -13.70 -1.03 8.02
C GLN A 78 -14.02 0.46 8.07
N CYS A 79 -14.74 0.89 9.11
CA CYS A 79 -14.97 2.30 9.38
C CYS A 79 -13.66 3.02 9.69
N GLY A 80 -13.33 4.09 8.94
CA GLY A 80 -12.10 4.86 9.18
C GLY A 80 -12.02 5.54 10.57
N GLY A 81 -13.14 5.66 11.29
CA GLY A 81 -13.16 6.24 12.64
C GLY A 81 -12.88 5.21 13.76
N CYS A 82 -13.58 4.08 13.76
CA CYS A 82 -13.52 3.10 14.86
C CYS A 82 -13.06 1.70 14.45
N ARG A 83 -12.71 1.51 13.17
CA ARG A 83 -12.26 0.25 12.56
C ARG A 83 -13.26 -0.91 12.61
N THR A 84 -14.49 -0.68 13.05
CA THR A 84 -15.55 -1.69 12.99
C THR A 84 -15.88 -1.99 11.53
N ALA A 85 -15.95 -3.28 11.18
CA ALA A 85 -16.35 -3.73 9.86
C ALA A 85 -17.74 -3.18 9.48
N PHE A 86 -17.88 -2.76 8.22
CA PHE A 86 -19.18 -2.36 7.69
C PHE A 86 -20.08 -3.59 7.50
N ASN A 87 -21.39 -3.35 7.42
CA ASN A 87 -22.33 -4.39 7.04
C ASN A 87 -22.11 -4.79 5.57
N ASN A 88 -21.91 -6.08 5.30
CA ASN A 88 -21.62 -6.58 3.95
C ASN A 88 -22.74 -6.27 2.94
N THR A 89 -24.01 -6.32 3.33
CA THR A 89 -25.12 -5.95 2.44
C THR A 89 -25.08 -4.47 2.04
N CYS A 90 -24.66 -3.57 2.95
CA CYS A 90 -24.46 -2.17 2.61
C CYS A 90 -23.28 -1.97 1.66
N VAL A 91 -22.18 -2.71 1.88
CA VAL A 91 -21.00 -2.70 0.99
C VAL A 91 -21.37 -3.20 -0.41
N GLU A 92 -22.02 -4.35 -0.51
CA GLU A 92 -22.41 -4.97 -1.79
C GLU A 92 -23.28 -4.03 -2.63
N ARG A 93 -24.22 -3.31 -2.00
CA ARG A 93 -25.03 -2.31 -2.71
C ARG A 93 -24.18 -1.21 -3.34
N VAL A 94 -23.22 -0.67 -2.58
CA VAL A 94 -22.31 0.37 -3.11
C VAL A 94 -21.44 -0.20 -4.25
N ILE A 95 -20.93 -1.42 -4.09
CA ILE A 95 -20.14 -2.11 -5.11
C ILE A 95 -20.95 -2.33 -6.40
N ILE A 96 -22.23 -2.71 -6.28
CA ILE A 96 -23.15 -2.90 -7.41
C ILE A 96 -23.40 -1.58 -8.12
N ASP A 97 -23.70 -0.52 -7.38
CA ASP A 97 -23.96 0.82 -7.94
C ASP A 97 -22.74 1.35 -8.72
N GLU A 98 -21.54 1.06 -8.22
CA GLU A 98 -20.26 1.42 -8.85
C GLU A 98 -19.81 0.43 -9.94
N LYS A 99 -20.60 -0.62 -10.23
CA LYS A 99 -20.35 -1.64 -11.27
C LYS A 99 -19.07 -2.48 -11.07
N TYR A 100 -18.62 -2.64 -9.83
CA TYR A 100 -17.44 -3.46 -9.50
C TYR A 100 -17.79 -4.87 -9.00
N TYR A 101 -19.05 -5.29 -9.11
CA TYR A 101 -19.56 -6.51 -8.48
C TYR A 101 -18.78 -7.78 -8.87
N GLU A 102 -18.52 -8.00 -10.16
CA GLU A 102 -17.80 -9.20 -10.62
C GLU A 102 -16.38 -9.27 -10.06
N GLN A 103 -15.64 -8.15 -10.09
CA GLN A 103 -14.29 -8.05 -9.53
C GLN A 103 -14.29 -8.20 -8.01
N TYR A 104 -15.25 -7.59 -7.32
CA TYR A 104 -15.41 -7.73 -5.88
C TYR A 104 -15.65 -9.18 -5.47
N VAL A 105 -16.57 -9.88 -6.15
CA VAL A 105 -16.85 -11.30 -5.90
C VAL A 105 -15.63 -12.16 -6.20
N ALA A 106 -14.92 -11.91 -7.30
CA ALA A 106 -13.70 -12.63 -7.65
C ALA A 106 -12.59 -12.47 -6.59
N CYS A 107 -12.46 -11.30 -5.96
CA CYS A 107 -11.51 -11.08 -4.87
C CYS A 107 -12.02 -11.59 -3.52
N MET A 108 -13.32 -11.46 -3.23
CA MET A 108 -13.89 -11.80 -1.92
C MET A 108 -14.09 -13.30 -1.73
N LEU A 109 -14.55 -14.03 -2.75
CA LEU A 109 -14.83 -15.47 -2.63
C LEU A 109 -13.60 -16.27 -2.17
N PRO A 110 -12.40 -16.09 -2.77
CA PRO A 110 -11.21 -16.78 -2.28
C PRO A 110 -10.87 -16.40 -0.83
N LEU A 111 -11.05 -15.15 -0.42
CA LEU A 111 -10.76 -14.69 0.95
C LEU A 111 -11.74 -15.25 1.99
N TYR A 112 -13.03 -15.28 1.65
CA TYR A 112 -14.06 -15.84 2.52
C TYR A 112 -13.86 -17.34 2.68
N TRP A 113 -13.63 -18.06 1.58
CA TRP A 113 -13.35 -19.48 1.64
C TRP A 113 -11.97 -19.79 2.25
N SER A 114 -10.96 -18.93 2.10
CA SER A 114 -9.66 -19.14 2.75
C SER A 114 -9.74 -19.00 4.27
N GLN A 115 -10.62 -18.14 4.79
CA GLN A 115 -10.78 -17.94 6.23
C GLN A 115 -11.64 -19.01 6.91
N GLU A 116 -12.63 -19.56 6.20
CA GLU A 116 -13.66 -20.44 6.79
C GLU A 116 -13.63 -21.88 6.26
N CYS A 117 -12.94 -22.16 5.15
CA CYS A 117 -13.04 -23.43 4.43
C CYS A 117 -11.69 -24.08 4.08
N LEU A 118 -10.58 -23.38 4.30
CA LEU A 118 -9.24 -23.93 4.11
C LEU A 118 -8.61 -24.26 5.46
N ASN A 119 -7.89 -25.37 5.50
CA ASN A 119 -6.96 -25.65 6.59
C ASN A 119 -5.70 -24.77 6.44
N ASP A 120 -4.87 -24.70 7.51
CA ASP A 120 -3.62 -23.91 7.49
C ASP A 120 -2.64 -24.35 6.38
N ASP A 121 -2.78 -25.58 5.89
CA ASP A 121 -2.00 -26.19 4.81
C ASP A 121 -2.72 -26.19 3.45
N GLU A 122 -3.77 -25.38 3.26
CA GLU A 122 -4.53 -25.33 2.01
C GLU A 122 -4.60 -23.90 1.43
N GLU A 123 -4.54 -23.80 0.10
CA GLU A 123 -4.73 -22.55 -0.64
C GLU A 123 -5.60 -22.74 -1.88
N PHE A 124 -6.21 -21.64 -2.36
CA PHE A 124 -6.88 -21.64 -3.65
C PHE A 124 -5.89 -21.39 -4.77
N VAL A 125 -5.91 -22.27 -5.77
CA VAL A 125 -5.08 -22.14 -6.97
C VAL A 125 -5.96 -22.03 -8.20
N GLN A 126 -5.65 -21.07 -9.07
CA GLN A 126 -6.38 -20.83 -10.31
C GLN A 126 -5.60 -21.37 -11.50
N CYS A 127 -6.30 -21.99 -12.45
CA CYS A 127 -5.72 -22.32 -13.74
C CYS A 127 -5.31 -21.04 -14.48
N PRO A 128 -4.07 -20.93 -15.00
CA PRO A 128 -3.63 -19.75 -15.73
C PRO A 128 -4.27 -19.62 -17.13
N PHE A 129 -4.98 -20.66 -17.58
CA PHE A 129 -5.53 -20.74 -18.93
C PHE A 129 -7.06 -20.67 -18.98
N CYS A 130 -7.74 -20.71 -17.83
CA CYS A 130 -9.20 -20.61 -17.75
C CYS A 130 -9.63 -20.20 -16.32
N PRO A 131 -10.92 -19.85 -16.10
CA PRO A 131 -11.42 -19.44 -14.78
C PRO A 131 -11.53 -20.56 -13.72
N TYR A 132 -11.01 -21.76 -13.99
CA TYR A 132 -11.10 -22.89 -13.06
C TYR A 132 -10.25 -22.66 -11.81
N LEU A 133 -10.81 -22.98 -10.65
CA LEU A 133 -10.22 -22.80 -9.33
C LEU A 133 -10.36 -24.10 -8.53
N GLU A 134 -9.32 -24.51 -7.83
CA GLU A 134 -9.38 -25.64 -6.89
C GLU A 134 -8.57 -25.38 -5.61
N ILE A 135 -8.81 -26.22 -4.60
CA ILE A 135 -8.08 -26.20 -3.34
C ILE A 135 -6.85 -27.09 -3.50
N HIS A 136 -5.68 -26.57 -3.16
CA HIS A 136 -4.42 -27.28 -3.20
C HIS A 136 -3.77 -27.29 -1.82
N THR A 137 -3.18 -28.41 -1.42
CA THR A 137 -2.45 -28.52 -0.14
C THR A 137 -0.99 -28.08 -0.29
N THR A 138 -0.50 -27.20 0.59
CA THR A 138 0.84 -26.58 0.52
C THR A 138 1.98 -27.52 0.94
N ASP A 139 1.68 -28.61 1.65
CA ASP A 139 2.68 -29.53 2.21
C ASP A 139 3.30 -30.49 1.18
N ALA A 140 2.71 -30.58 0.00
CA ALA A 140 3.15 -31.46 -1.08
C ALA A 140 4.10 -30.73 -2.04
N CYS A 141 5.40 -30.69 -1.72
CA CYS A 141 6.49 -30.24 -2.61
C CYS A 141 6.48 -28.73 -2.98
N PRO A 142 7.64 -28.05 -3.10
CA PRO A 142 7.69 -26.64 -3.54
C PRO A 142 7.17 -26.41 -4.97
N ILE A 143 6.81 -27.46 -5.70
CA ILE A 143 6.35 -27.40 -7.09
C ILE A 143 5.05 -28.13 -7.20
N GLN A 144 4.01 -27.35 -7.25
CA GLN A 144 2.66 -27.83 -7.33
C GLN A 144 2.23 -27.62 -8.78
N PHE A 145 2.20 -28.72 -9.54
CA PHE A 145 1.63 -28.70 -10.88
C PHE A 145 0.13 -28.89 -10.77
N LEU A 146 -0.61 -27.93 -11.30
CA LEU A 146 -2.07 -27.98 -11.36
C LEU A 146 -2.50 -28.75 -12.60
N ASN A 147 -3.31 -29.80 -12.40
CA ASN A 147 -4.03 -30.47 -13.48
C ASN A 147 -5.45 -29.91 -13.54
N CYS A 148 -5.70 -29.02 -14.50
CA CYS A 148 -6.99 -28.36 -14.59
C CYS A 148 -8.12 -29.38 -14.87
N GLN A 149 -9.08 -29.50 -13.96
CA GLN A 149 -10.25 -30.39 -14.12
C GLN A 149 -11.38 -29.77 -14.94
N HIS A 150 -11.20 -28.57 -15.49
CA HIS A 150 -12.20 -27.97 -16.37
C HIS A 150 -12.35 -28.81 -17.64
N PRO A 151 -13.58 -29.23 -18.02
CA PRO A 151 -13.81 -30.16 -19.13
C PRO A 151 -13.19 -29.73 -20.46
N ASP A 152 -13.21 -28.43 -20.75
CA ASP A 152 -12.67 -27.86 -21.99
C ASP A 152 -11.18 -27.45 -21.91
N CYS A 153 -10.56 -27.48 -20.73
CA CYS A 153 -9.17 -27.05 -20.55
C CYS A 153 -8.22 -28.24 -20.48
N GLY A 154 -8.33 -29.07 -19.43
CA GLY A 154 -7.48 -30.25 -19.22
C GLY A 154 -5.96 -29.99 -19.15
N LYS A 155 -5.50 -28.74 -19.16
CA LYS A 155 -4.08 -28.40 -19.22
C LYS A 155 -3.40 -28.61 -17.87
N ARG A 156 -2.13 -29.04 -17.93
CA ARG A 156 -1.24 -29.10 -16.76
C ARG A 156 -0.35 -27.85 -16.73
N SER A 157 -0.29 -27.18 -15.59
CA SER A 157 0.44 -25.91 -15.43
C SER A 157 1.27 -25.88 -14.15
N CYS A 158 2.45 -25.26 -14.22
CA CYS A 158 3.25 -24.95 -13.03
C CYS A 158 2.60 -23.79 -12.26
N LEU A 159 2.35 -23.95 -10.95
CA LEU A 159 1.77 -22.89 -10.14
C LEU A 159 2.76 -21.76 -9.81
N LEU A 160 4.07 -21.99 -9.96
CA LEU A 160 5.09 -20.94 -9.76
C LEU A 160 5.13 -19.95 -10.93
N CYS A 161 5.24 -20.46 -12.15
CA CYS A 161 5.46 -19.62 -13.35
C CYS A 161 4.25 -19.55 -14.29
N SER A 162 3.16 -20.25 -13.99
CA SER A 162 1.95 -20.33 -14.82
C SER A 162 2.16 -20.93 -16.23
N SER A 163 3.30 -21.55 -16.50
CA SER A 163 3.58 -22.17 -17.81
C SER A 163 2.93 -23.54 -17.92
N MET A 164 2.55 -23.90 -19.16
CA MET A 164 2.03 -25.22 -19.48
C MET A 164 3.17 -26.25 -19.49
N VAL A 165 2.90 -27.44 -18.97
CA VAL A 165 3.81 -28.59 -19.01
C VAL A 165 3.19 -29.69 -19.84
N GLN A 166 3.96 -30.27 -20.75
CA GLN A 166 3.44 -31.20 -21.76
C GLN A 166 3.44 -32.66 -21.30
N ASP A 167 4.48 -33.08 -20.59
CA ASP A 167 4.69 -34.47 -20.16
C ASP A 167 5.53 -34.57 -18.88
N GLU A 168 5.75 -35.80 -18.39
CA GLU A 168 6.49 -36.05 -17.14
C GLU A 168 7.97 -35.64 -17.22
N ILE A 169 8.59 -35.67 -18.41
CA ILE A 169 10.00 -35.29 -18.59
C ILE A 169 10.12 -33.77 -18.55
N ASP A 170 9.22 -33.08 -19.25
CA ASP A 170 9.05 -31.64 -19.17
C ASP A 170 8.78 -31.22 -17.72
N GLU A 171 7.95 -31.97 -16.98
CA GLU A 171 7.68 -31.72 -15.57
C GLU A 171 8.94 -31.75 -14.69
N LEU A 172 9.73 -32.83 -14.77
CA LEU A 172 10.95 -33.00 -13.98
C LEU A 172 12.01 -31.92 -14.28
N THR A 173 12.18 -31.61 -15.57
CA THR A 173 13.13 -30.58 -16.00
C THR A 173 12.66 -29.17 -15.66
N HIS A 174 11.36 -28.90 -15.81
CA HIS A 174 10.73 -27.66 -15.40
C HIS A 174 10.82 -27.49 -13.90
N ALA A 175 10.55 -28.54 -13.13
CA ALA A 175 10.54 -28.53 -11.68
C ALA A 175 11.85 -27.98 -11.09
N SER A 176 12.94 -28.66 -11.40
CA SER A 176 14.29 -28.29 -10.93
C SER A 176 14.64 -26.83 -11.26
N ARG A 177 14.42 -26.40 -12.51
CA ARG A 177 14.81 -25.07 -12.97
C ARG A 177 13.88 -23.97 -12.48
N CYS A 178 12.57 -24.22 -12.47
CA CYS A 178 11.56 -23.21 -12.15
C CYS A 178 11.66 -22.74 -10.70
N VAL A 179 11.90 -23.65 -9.76
CA VAL A 179 12.11 -23.28 -8.35
C VAL A 179 13.33 -22.39 -8.18
N GLU A 180 14.45 -22.78 -8.78
CA GLU A 180 15.70 -22.04 -8.67
C GLU A 180 15.55 -20.62 -9.24
N TYR A 181 14.98 -20.51 -10.44
CA TYR A 181 14.75 -19.19 -11.06
C TYR A 181 13.73 -18.36 -10.28
N HIS A 182 12.61 -18.92 -9.82
CA HIS A 182 11.62 -18.17 -9.06
C HIS A 182 12.15 -17.71 -7.71
N TYR A 183 12.93 -18.55 -7.01
CA TYR A 183 13.59 -18.17 -5.78
C TYR A 183 14.52 -16.97 -6.00
N ARG A 184 15.44 -17.05 -6.97
CA ARG A 184 16.37 -15.95 -7.25
C ARG A 184 15.67 -14.70 -7.78
N LYS A 185 14.67 -14.86 -8.64
CA LYS A 185 13.82 -13.77 -9.12
C LYS A 185 13.16 -13.04 -7.94
N ARG A 186 12.60 -13.77 -6.97
CA ARG A 186 12.00 -13.17 -5.77
C ARG A 186 13.00 -12.36 -4.96
N LEU A 187 14.24 -12.84 -4.81
CA LEU A 187 15.30 -12.08 -4.12
C LEU A 187 15.56 -10.73 -4.80
N ILE A 188 15.59 -10.70 -6.14
CA ILE A 188 15.77 -9.47 -6.91
C ILE A 188 14.58 -8.54 -6.75
N GLU A 189 13.35 -9.05 -6.90
CA GLU A 189 12.12 -8.26 -6.75
C GLU A 189 11.97 -7.69 -5.34
N GLU A 190 12.35 -8.46 -4.32
CA GLU A 190 12.37 -8.02 -2.92
C GLU A 190 13.44 -6.95 -2.70
N ALA A 191 14.64 -7.10 -3.26
CA ALA A 191 15.69 -6.08 -3.20
C ALA A 191 15.25 -4.75 -3.84
N ILE A 192 14.59 -4.79 -5.00
CA ILE A 192 14.03 -3.62 -5.68
C ILE A 192 12.93 -2.99 -4.83
N THR A 193 11.99 -3.80 -4.34
CA THR A 193 10.86 -3.34 -3.55
C THR A 193 11.36 -2.67 -2.27
N THR A 194 12.17 -3.36 -1.47
CA THR A 194 12.71 -2.84 -0.20
C THR A 194 13.69 -1.67 -0.37
N GLY A 195 14.26 -1.48 -1.56
CA GLY A 195 15.05 -0.31 -1.89
C GLY A 195 14.21 0.93 -2.24
N SER A 196 13.08 0.70 -2.90
CA SER A 196 12.18 1.75 -3.41
C SER A 196 11.22 2.31 -2.35
N LEU A 197 11.12 1.68 -1.18
CA LEU A 197 10.30 2.14 -0.06
C LEU A 197 10.95 1.78 1.28
N ARG A 198 10.37 2.25 2.37
CA ARG A 198 10.75 1.80 3.72
C ARG A 198 9.57 1.16 4.42
N GLN A 199 9.86 0.15 5.23
CA GLN A 199 8.89 -0.52 6.10
C GLN A 199 9.04 -0.01 7.53
N CYS A 200 7.91 0.18 8.21
CA CYS A 200 7.92 0.50 9.63
C CYS A 200 8.53 -0.66 10.44
N PRO A 201 9.58 -0.43 11.26
CA PRO A 201 10.25 -1.48 12.03
C PRO A 201 9.40 -2.06 13.18
N HIS A 202 8.19 -1.54 13.41
CA HIS A 202 7.25 -2.04 14.43
C HIS A 202 6.13 -2.92 13.85
N CYS A 203 5.71 -2.69 12.60
CA CYS A 203 4.49 -3.30 12.06
C CYS A 203 4.51 -3.50 10.53
N GLU A 204 5.66 -3.29 9.90
CA GLU A 204 5.95 -3.57 8.49
C GLU A 204 5.10 -2.80 7.46
N LEU A 205 4.33 -1.79 7.91
CA LEU A 205 3.64 -0.90 6.97
C LEU A 205 4.68 -0.21 6.07
N ALA A 206 4.63 -0.54 4.79
CA ALA A 206 5.49 0.02 3.75
C ALA A 206 5.01 1.40 3.30
N GLY A 207 5.94 2.31 3.01
CA GLY A 207 5.62 3.63 2.48
C GLY A 207 6.83 4.43 2.02
N ILE A 208 6.55 5.47 1.25
CA ILE A 208 7.51 6.49 0.83
C ILE A 208 7.26 7.74 1.67
N LYS A 209 8.33 8.36 2.18
CA LYS A 209 8.24 9.59 2.97
C LYS A 209 7.80 10.76 2.08
N ASP A 210 7.04 11.70 2.62
CA ASP A 210 6.82 13.02 2.01
C ASP A 210 7.86 14.04 2.50
N ASN A 211 8.28 15.00 1.68
CA ASN A 211 9.40 15.88 2.05
C ASN A 211 9.11 16.70 3.31
N ASN A 212 9.99 16.59 4.31
CA ASN A 212 10.16 17.59 5.37
C ASN A 212 11.32 17.23 6.31
N CYS A 213 11.45 15.97 6.74
CA CYS A 213 12.55 15.46 7.57
C CYS A 213 12.55 13.93 7.57
N THR A 214 13.62 13.29 8.03
CA THR A 214 13.75 11.82 8.09
C THR A 214 13.01 11.19 9.28
N HIS A 215 12.33 11.95 10.12
CA HIS A 215 11.55 11.43 11.24
C HIS A 215 10.21 10.86 10.76
N MET A 216 9.87 9.66 11.23
CA MET A 216 8.62 8.99 10.90
C MET A 216 7.78 8.74 12.14
N THR A 217 6.46 8.86 11.98
CA THR A 217 5.46 8.29 12.89
C THR A 217 4.54 7.41 12.07
N CYS A 218 4.48 6.11 12.39
CA CYS A 218 3.69 5.16 11.62
C CYS A 218 2.19 5.42 11.76
N ALA A 219 1.48 5.61 10.64
CA ALA A 219 0.03 5.81 10.66
C ALA A 219 -0.78 4.60 11.20
N ARG A 220 -0.21 3.39 11.16
CA ARG A 220 -0.86 2.15 11.63
C ARG A 220 -0.67 1.94 13.14
N CYS A 221 0.57 1.96 13.62
CA CYS A 221 0.92 1.60 15.00
C CYS A 221 1.32 2.79 15.89
N GLY A 222 1.55 3.98 15.32
CA GLY A 222 2.03 5.15 16.05
C GLY A 222 3.51 5.12 16.43
N GLY A 223 4.24 4.04 16.12
CA GLY A 223 5.67 3.92 16.41
C GLY A 223 6.51 4.97 15.68
N ARG A 224 7.52 5.51 16.39
CA ARG A 224 8.46 6.52 15.91
C ARG A 224 9.77 5.88 15.48
N TRP A 225 10.30 6.31 14.33
CA TRP A 225 11.50 5.70 13.73
C TRP A 225 12.17 6.65 12.73
N CYS A 226 13.42 6.37 12.35
CA CYS A 226 14.18 7.14 11.38
C CYS A 226 14.04 6.53 9.98
N TYR A 227 13.51 7.29 9.02
CA TYR A 227 13.34 6.87 7.62
C TYR A 227 14.66 6.50 6.95
N PHE A 228 15.73 7.23 7.28
CA PHE A 228 17.04 7.05 6.67
C PHE A 228 17.65 5.69 7.04
N CYS A 229 17.77 5.37 8.33
CA CYS A 229 18.39 4.10 8.78
C CYS A 229 17.39 2.96 9.03
N GLY A 230 16.09 3.24 9.08
CA GLY A 230 15.05 2.24 9.36
C GLY A 230 14.95 1.80 10.82
N LYS A 231 15.75 2.38 11.74
CA LYS A 231 15.76 2.01 13.16
C LYS A 231 14.61 2.67 13.93
N LYS A 232 14.07 1.97 14.94
CA LYS A 232 13.09 2.50 15.89
C LYS A 232 13.73 3.59 16.73
N GLU A 233 12.94 4.55 17.22
CA GLU A 233 13.43 5.61 18.11
C GLU A 233 14.14 5.06 19.37
N GLU A 234 13.68 3.92 19.90
CA GLU A 234 14.28 3.23 21.05
C GLU A 234 15.60 2.52 20.74
N ASP A 235 15.90 2.27 19.45
CA ASP A 235 17.12 1.61 18.98
C ASP A 235 18.14 2.63 18.41
N LEU A 236 17.91 3.93 18.62
CA LEU A 236 18.82 5.00 18.20
C LEU A 236 19.87 5.21 19.30
N ASP A 237 21.15 5.29 18.88
CA ASP A 237 22.32 5.64 19.68
C ASP A 237 22.63 4.67 20.85
N ASP A 238 23.48 3.69 20.58
CA ASP A 238 23.63 2.43 21.35
C ASP A 238 24.57 2.49 22.58
N ASP A 239 25.13 3.64 22.99
CA ASP A 239 26.19 3.61 24.04
C ASP A 239 26.12 4.62 25.20
N ASP A 240 25.41 5.76 25.12
CA ASP A 240 25.51 6.77 26.22
C ASP A 240 24.23 7.59 26.51
N ASN A 241 23.12 7.35 25.81
CA ASN A 241 21.96 8.23 25.89
C ASN A 241 20.83 7.65 26.74
N GLU A 242 20.58 8.23 27.92
CA GLU A 242 19.53 7.77 28.87
C GLU A 242 18.11 7.95 28.29
N TYR A 243 17.95 8.80 27.25
CA TYR A 243 16.67 9.11 26.61
C TYR A 243 16.82 9.27 25.08
N PRO A 244 16.92 8.16 24.33
CA PRO A 244 17.09 8.22 22.88
C PRO A 244 15.91 8.95 22.23
N ASN A 245 16.23 9.87 21.33
CA ASN A 245 15.23 10.59 20.56
C ASN A 245 15.73 10.88 19.15
N LEU A 246 14.78 10.98 18.23
CA LEU A 246 15.05 11.18 16.81
C LEU A 246 15.83 12.46 16.49
N SER A 247 15.72 13.50 17.32
CA SER A 247 16.44 14.76 17.08
C SER A 247 17.92 14.64 17.40
N GLU A 248 18.26 13.99 18.52
CA GLU A 248 19.65 13.77 18.93
C GLU A 248 20.39 12.82 18.00
N HIS A 249 19.69 11.83 17.44
CA HIS A 249 20.22 10.91 16.43
C HIS A 249 20.71 11.64 15.16
N ASN A 250 20.19 12.83 14.86
CA ASN A 250 20.63 13.61 13.70
C ASN A 250 21.68 14.67 14.01
N ASN A 251 22.04 14.89 15.28
CA ASN A 251 23.07 15.88 15.62
C ASN A 251 24.45 15.39 15.18
N ASP A 252 25.27 16.26 14.61
CA ASP A 252 26.66 15.94 14.22
C ASP A 252 26.78 14.72 13.28
N TRP A 253 25.72 14.41 12.51
CA TRP A 253 25.67 13.29 11.55
C TRP A 253 26.75 13.39 10.48
N GLU A 254 27.25 14.60 10.23
CA GLU A 254 28.37 14.87 9.33
C GLU A 254 29.68 14.22 9.78
N SER A 255 29.80 13.94 11.09
CA SER A 255 31.04 13.45 11.73
C SER A 255 30.91 12.09 12.40
N ASP A 256 29.69 11.56 12.54
CA ASP A 256 29.41 10.28 13.19
C ASP A 256 28.64 9.35 12.23
N ILE A 257 29.28 8.24 11.85
CA ILE A 257 28.73 7.24 10.92
C ILE A 257 27.47 6.54 11.44
N ASN A 258 27.23 6.57 12.76
CA ASN A 258 26.06 5.97 13.38
C ASN A 258 24.83 6.89 13.34
N ARG A 259 25.02 8.14 12.91
CA ARG A 259 24.00 9.18 12.88
C ARG A 259 23.54 9.46 11.46
N CYS A 260 22.34 10.01 11.34
CA CYS A 260 21.69 10.21 10.04
C CYS A 260 21.37 11.67 9.78
N PRO A 261 21.32 12.13 8.51
CA PRO A 261 20.85 13.47 8.20
C PRO A 261 19.38 13.63 8.57
N MET A 262 19.04 14.76 9.23
CA MET A 262 17.64 15.14 9.46
C MET A 262 16.95 15.53 8.13
N TYR A 263 17.69 16.16 7.23
CA TYR A 263 17.21 16.64 5.93
C TYR A 263 18.17 16.17 4.83
N LEU A 264 17.65 15.52 3.80
CA LEU A 264 18.47 14.88 2.77
C LEU A 264 19.23 15.89 1.90
N TYR A 265 18.64 17.05 1.55
CA TYR A 265 19.32 18.09 0.78
C TYR A 265 20.61 18.62 1.43
N LYS A 266 20.74 18.50 2.76
CA LYS A 266 21.97 18.91 3.47
C LYS A 266 23.15 18.00 3.17
N VAL A 267 22.89 16.77 2.70
CA VAL A 267 23.95 15.82 2.34
C VAL A 267 24.78 16.34 1.17
N HIS A 268 24.19 17.11 0.25
CA HIS A 268 24.90 17.73 -0.88
C HIS A 268 26.15 18.54 -0.47
N VAL A 269 26.14 19.15 0.72
CA VAL A 269 27.26 19.94 1.23
C VAL A 269 28.50 19.08 1.48
N PHE A 270 28.32 17.79 1.78
CA PHE A 270 29.38 16.83 2.11
C PHE A 270 29.63 15.83 0.98
N ASP A 271 28.60 15.51 0.20
CA ASP A 271 28.64 14.59 -0.91
C ASP A 271 27.90 15.19 -2.11
N SER A 272 28.66 15.75 -3.05
CA SER A 272 28.14 16.46 -4.22
C SER A 272 27.37 15.59 -5.21
N ARG A 273 27.34 14.26 -5.00
CA ARG A 273 26.49 13.33 -5.76
C ARG A 273 25.02 13.49 -5.40
N TRP A 274 24.72 13.90 -4.17
CA TRP A 274 23.35 14.15 -3.74
C TRP A 274 22.79 15.38 -4.45
N PRO A 275 21.52 15.37 -4.89
CA PRO A 275 20.87 16.56 -5.42
C PRO A 275 20.75 17.69 -4.40
N VAL A 276 20.41 18.90 -4.88
CA VAL A 276 20.13 20.06 -4.01
C VAL A 276 18.65 20.18 -3.67
N ASP A 277 17.79 19.65 -4.55
CA ASP A 277 16.34 19.64 -4.37
C ASP A 277 15.90 18.47 -3.48
N ASP A 278 14.89 18.68 -2.64
CA ASP A 278 14.40 17.69 -1.69
C ASP A 278 13.76 16.46 -2.36
N ASP A 279 12.98 16.67 -3.42
CA ASP A 279 12.33 15.56 -4.15
C ASP A 279 13.40 14.70 -4.84
N ASP A 280 14.34 15.35 -5.52
CA ASP A 280 15.45 14.66 -6.19
C ASP A 280 16.33 13.91 -5.17
N CYS A 281 16.52 14.45 -3.96
CA CYS A 281 17.27 13.77 -2.89
C CYS A 281 16.60 12.48 -2.43
N LEU A 282 15.27 12.48 -2.31
CA LEU A 282 14.53 11.30 -1.90
C LEU A 282 14.59 10.21 -2.99
N GLU A 283 14.44 10.61 -4.26
CA GLU A 283 14.63 9.70 -5.40
C GLU A 283 16.05 9.13 -5.42
N PHE A 284 17.06 9.99 -5.22
CA PHE A 284 18.47 9.57 -5.16
C PHE A 284 18.74 8.60 -4.00
N PHE A 285 18.18 8.86 -2.82
CA PHE A 285 18.27 7.96 -1.66
C PHE A 285 17.72 6.57 -1.99
N HIS A 286 16.52 6.50 -2.58
CA HIS A 286 15.92 5.22 -2.97
C HIS A 286 16.70 4.52 -4.09
N ARG A 287 17.25 5.27 -5.04
CA ARG A 287 18.14 4.71 -6.07
C ARG A 287 19.38 4.07 -5.45
N CYS A 288 20.08 4.77 -4.55
CA CYS A 288 21.26 4.23 -3.87
C CYS A 288 20.93 3.03 -2.98
N GLN A 289 19.82 3.09 -2.23
CA GLN A 289 19.38 1.97 -1.40
C GLN A 289 19.06 0.74 -2.25
N THR A 290 18.38 0.92 -3.38
CA THR A 290 18.05 -0.17 -4.31
C THR A 290 19.29 -0.78 -4.92
N LEU A 291 20.25 0.05 -5.37
CA LEU A 291 21.51 -0.43 -5.93
C LEU A 291 22.36 -1.18 -4.90
N ARG A 292 22.36 -0.74 -3.64
CA ARG A 292 22.98 -1.48 -2.54
C ARG A 292 22.33 -2.85 -2.34
N ASN A 293 21.00 -2.92 -2.25
CA ASN A 293 20.30 -4.19 -2.07
C ASN A 293 20.53 -5.14 -3.25
N LEU A 294 20.43 -4.64 -4.49
CA LEU A 294 20.69 -5.41 -5.71
C LEU A 294 22.14 -5.91 -5.77
N ASN A 295 23.07 -5.13 -5.22
CA ASN A 295 24.45 -5.55 -5.12
C ASN A 295 24.65 -6.68 -4.10
N ASP A 296 23.98 -6.64 -2.94
CA ASP A 296 23.99 -7.76 -1.99
C ASP A 296 23.44 -9.04 -2.65
N ILE A 297 22.43 -8.91 -3.55
CA ILE A 297 21.94 -10.02 -4.36
C ILE A 297 22.97 -10.48 -5.38
N LEU A 298 23.66 -9.58 -6.08
CA LEU A 298 24.74 -9.91 -7.02
C LEU A 298 25.83 -10.74 -6.32
N ASP A 299 26.24 -10.35 -5.11
CA ASP A 299 27.23 -11.08 -4.32
C ASP A 299 26.72 -12.47 -3.90
N LEU A 300 25.41 -12.61 -3.67
CA LEU A 300 24.77 -13.86 -3.25
C LEU A 300 24.58 -14.88 -4.39
N ILE A 301 24.07 -14.44 -5.54
CA ILE A 301 23.70 -15.35 -6.66
C ILE A 301 24.74 -15.38 -7.79
N GLY A 302 25.65 -14.41 -7.83
CA GLY A 302 26.66 -14.25 -8.87
C GLY A 302 26.16 -13.54 -10.13
N GLU A 303 27.10 -12.96 -10.86
CA GLU A 303 26.84 -12.18 -12.09
C GLU A 303 26.15 -12.99 -13.18
N GLU A 304 26.65 -14.19 -13.48
CA GLU A 304 26.08 -15.07 -14.52
C GLU A 304 24.60 -15.38 -14.25
N SER A 305 24.25 -15.65 -12.98
CA SER A 305 22.85 -15.88 -12.58
C SER A 305 21.99 -14.63 -12.72
N LEU A 306 22.54 -13.46 -12.39
CA LEU A 306 21.80 -12.19 -12.49
C LEU A 306 21.53 -11.83 -13.95
N ASP A 307 22.55 -11.98 -14.82
CA ASP A 307 22.44 -11.78 -16.27
C ASP A 307 21.38 -12.72 -16.86
N GLU A 308 21.45 -14.03 -16.54
CA GLU A 308 20.48 -15.01 -17.04
C GLU A 308 19.04 -14.69 -16.61
N LEU A 309 18.84 -14.25 -15.36
CA LEU A 309 17.53 -13.85 -14.87
C LEU A 309 17.03 -12.58 -15.54
N ASN A 310 17.90 -11.59 -15.77
CA ASN A 310 17.52 -10.37 -16.46
C ASN A 310 17.21 -10.63 -17.94
N ASP A 311 18.00 -11.42 -18.64
CA ASP A 311 17.73 -11.82 -20.03
C ASP A 311 16.38 -12.53 -20.17
N ARG A 312 16.02 -13.34 -19.16
CA ARG A 312 14.80 -14.13 -19.18
C ARG A 312 13.54 -13.33 -18.81
N PHE A 313 13.65 -12.44 -17.83
CA PHE A 313 12.48 -11.80 -17.21
C PHE A 313 12.46 -10.28 -17.35
N GLY A 314 13.58 -9.65 -17.74
CA GLY A 314 13.73 -8.20 -17.88
C GLY A 314 13.58 -7.43 -16.56
N ILE A 315 13.82 -8.06 -15.41
CA ILE A 315 13.47 -7.51 -14.09
C ILE A 315 14.28 -6.25 -13.77
N ILE A 316 15.57 -6.23 -14.11
CA ILE A 316 16.45 -5.08 -13.81
C ILE A 316 16.12 -3.93 -14.76
N ASP A 317 16.05 -4.23 -16.07
CA ASP A 317 15.81 -3.22 -17.10
C ASP A 317 14.42 -2.57 -16.96
N ALA A 318 13.39 -3.36 -16.61
CA ALA A 318 12.04 -2.85 -16.41
C ALA A 318 11.94 -1.87 -15.22
N CYS A 319 12.90 -1.92 -14.29
CA CYS A 319 12.93 -1.07 -13.10
C CYS A 319 13.86 0.16 -13.26
N GLY A 320 14.42 0.40 -14.44
CA GLY A 320 15.25 1.59 -14.71
C GLY A 320 16.67 1.51 -14.14
N TYR A 321 17.15 0.29 -13.89
CA TYR A 321 18.52 0.00 -13.49
C TYR A 321 19.23 -0.75 -14.60
N SER A 322 20.56 -0.69 -14.60
CA SER A 322 21.40 -1.55 -15.45
C SER A 322 22.30 -2.42 -14.58
N ILE A 323 22.79 -3.52 -15.14
CA ILE A 323 23.74 -4.40 -14.44
C ILE A 323 25.04 -3.67 -14.13
N ASP A 324 25.47 -2.74 -15.00
CA ASP A 324 26.62 -1.88 -14.75
C ASP A 324 26.39 -0.93 -13.57
N ASP A 325 25.17 -0.41 -13.38
CA ASP A 325 24.83 0.40 -12.21
C ASP A 325 24.98 -0.39 -10.91
N ILE A 326 24.58 -1.66 -10.91
CA ILE A 326 24.64 -2.56 -9.74
C ILE A 326 26.10 -2.91 -9.40
N LYS A 327 26.94 -3.07 -10.42
CA LYS A 327 28.37 -3.40 -10.25
C LYS A 327 29.15 -2.25 -9.66
N ASN A 328 28.82 -1.01 -10.03
CA ASN A 328 29.56 0.18 -9.61
C ASN A 328 29.52 0.36 -8.07
N GLU A 329 30.66 0.16 -7.42
CA GLU A 329 30.81 0.30 -5.97
C GLU A 329 30.45 1.70 -5.45
N GLU A 330 30.64 2.74 -6.26
CA GLU A 330 30.28 4.10 -5.84
C GLU A 330 28.77 4.24 -5.62
N ASN A 331 27.95 3.50 -6.38
CA ASN A 331 26.49 3.55 -6.26
C ASN A 331 25.96 2.90 -4.98
N ARG A 332 26.80 2.12 -4.27
CA ARG A 332 26.45 1.43 -3.01
C ARG A 332 26.52 2.37 -1.80
N ILE A 333 27.30 3.45 -1.92
CA ILE A 333 27.58 4.35 -0.81
C ILE A 333 26.44 5.36 -0.68
N LEU A 334 25.60 5.17 0.35
CA LEU A 334 24.53 6.12 0.69
C LEU A 334 25.10 7.51 1.01
N ILE A 335 26.11 7.62 1.88
CA ILE A 335 26.78 8.88 2.20
C ILE A 335 28.29 8.65 2.17
N LYS A 336 29.02 9.42 1.36
CA LYS A 336 30.48 9.50 1.47
C LYS A 336 30.82 10.44 2.63
N TYR A 337 31.46 9.91 3.66
CA TYR A 337 32.09 10.74 4.69
C TYR A 337 33.43 11.25 4.16
N SER A 338 33.74 12.52 4.45
CA SER A 338 34.93 13.24 3.96
C SER A 338 36.25 12.72 4.52
#